data_AF-A0AA38CR58-F1
#
_entry.id   AF-A0AA38CR58-F1
#
_cell.length_a   1.000
_cell.length_b   1.000
_cell.length_c   1.000
_cell.angle_alpha   90.00
_cell.angle_beta   90.00
_cell.angle_gamma   90.00
#
_symmetry.space_group_name_H-M   'P 1'
#
loop_
_entity.id
_entity.type
_entity.pdbx_description
1 polymer ?
#
loop_
_entity_poly.entity_id
_entity_poly.type
_entity_poly.pdbx_seq_one_letter_code
_entity_poly.pdbx_strand_id
1 'polypeptide(L)'
;MRKLKYVSKFHQYWLKFKRHARDGKLPNLTVIEPRYFDLKLFPANDDHPAHDLANGQKLVKEVYESLRKSPQWNETLFVVTYDEHGGFYDHVPTPVREVPSPDGIVGPHPYFFTFDRLGVRVPTIMISPWINKRTVVHGPSGPTPSSEYEHSSIPATVKKIFNLNSDFLTYRDAWAGTFEGVLNVQGSPRTDCPVVLPEVVALRETSPNEGGKLSEFQKEMVQLAAVINGDHILKSYPDEIANRMNVREANAYVEDAMSRFVEASREAMEMGAPDSTIVDMRPSLTSRNP
;
A
#
# COMPACT_ATOMS: atom_id res chain seq x y z
N MET A 1 6.59 7.56 13.56
CA MET A 1 5.21 8.05 13.74
C MET A 1 4.99 9.29 12.87
N ARG A 2 3.77 9.50 12.35
CA ARG A 2 3.52 10.49 11.28
C ARG A 2 3.34 11.90 11.84
N LYS A 3 4.03 12.87 11.24
CA LYS A 3 3.94 14.30 11.56
C LYS A 3 2.52 14.82 11.33
N LEU A 4 2.06 15.78 12.15
CA LEU A 4 0.71 16.36 12.09
C LEU A 4 0.29 16.80 10.68
N LYS A 5 1.21 17.41 9.92
CA LYS A 5 0.95 17.85 8.54
C LYS A 5 0.45 16.76 7.58
N TYR A 6 0.64 15.48 7.91
CA TYR A 6 0.21 14.35 7.08
C TYR A 6 -1.09 13.67 7.57
N VAL A 7 -1.57 13.98 8.77
CA VAL A 7 -2.73 13.28 9.37
C VAL A 7 -3.99 13.47 8.55
N SER A 8 -4.17 14.66 7.97
CA SER A 8 -5.31 14.97 7.10
C SER A 8 -5.28 14.28 5.73
N LYS A 9 -4.20 13.56 5.39
CA LYS A 9 -4.02 12.90 4.09
C LYS A 9 -4.58 11.48 4.03
N PHE A 10 -5.08 10.94 5.14
CA PHE A 10 -5.74 9.64 5.19
C PHE A 10 -7.24 9.78 5.02
N HIS A 11 -7.81 8.90 4.20
CA HIS A 11 -9.16 9.03 3.71
C HIS A 11 -9.84 7.68 3.61
N GLN A 12 -11.09 7.60 4.07
CA GLN A 12 -11.94 6.45 3.81
C GLN A 12 -12.20 6.31 2.31
N TYR A 13 -11.85 5.15 1.76
CA TYR A 13 -11.86 4.89 0.32
C TYR A 13 -13.24 5.15 -0.32
N TRP A 14 -14.30 4.53 0.21
CA TRP A 14 -15.65 4.58 -0.37
C TRP A 14 -16.21 6.01 -0.48
N LEU A 15 -15.90 6.87 0.48
CA LEU A 15 -16.46 8.22 0.56
C LEU A 15 -15.65 9.22 -0.27
N LYS A 16 -14.32 9.19 -0.13
CA LYS A 16 -13.47 10.25 -0.69
C LYS A 16 -12.89 9.90 -2.06
N PHE A 17 -12.41 8.67 -2.27
CA PHE A 17 -11.77 8.31 -3.54
C PHE A 17 -12.75 8.44 -4.70
N LYS A 18 -13.91 7.78 -4.63
CA LYS A 18 -14.93 7.83 -5.70
C LYS A 18 -15.42 9.25 -5.98
N ARG A 19 -15.63 10.04 -4.92
CA ARG A 19 -16.04 11.44 -5.06
C ARG A 19 -14.96 12.27 -5.74
N HIS A 20 -13.70 12.15 -5.30
CA HIS A 20 -12.59 12.89 -5.90
C HIS A 20 -12.34 12.46 -7.35
N ALA A 21 -12.43 11.16 -7.65
CA ALA A 21 -12.34 10.66 -9.01
C ALA A 21 -13.43 11.27 -9.90
N ARG A 22 -14.70 11.22 -9.47
CA ARG A 22 -15.83 11.81 -10.18
C ARG A 22 -15.66 13.32 -10.41
N ASP A 23 -15.22 14.05 -9.38
CA ASP A 23 -15.12 15.51 -9.41
C ASP A 23 -13.81 16.03 -10.03
N GLY A 24 -12.90 15.14 -10.44
CA GLY A 24 -11.58 15.53 -10.99
C GLY A 24 -10.64 16.15 -9.95
N LYS A 25 -10.68 15.64 -8.72
CA LYS A 25 -9.94 16.16 -7.55
C LYS A 25 -9.02 15.13 -6.91
N LEU A 26 -8.63 14.08 -7.64
CA LEU A 26 -7.63 13.14 -7.14
C LEU A 26 -6.28 13.84 -7.00
N PRO A 27 -5.56 13.67 -5.88
CA PRO A 27 -4.20 14.16 -5.73
C PRO A 27 -3.23 13.51 -6.73
N ASN A 28 -2.12 14.21 -6.98
CA ASN A 28 -1.02 13.75 -7.85
C ASN A 28 -0.49 12.34 -7.50
N LEU A 29 -0.52 11.97 -6.22
CA LEU A 29 -0.24 10.62 -5.75
C LEU A 29 -1.38 10.17 -4.85
N THR A 30 -2.05 9.08 -5.25
CA THR A 30 -3.09 8.42 -4.47
C THR A 30 -2.69 6.97 -4.28
N VAL A 31 -2.53 6.55 -3.02
CA VAL A 31 -2.28 5.15 -2.65
C VAL A 31 -3.58 4.57 -2.11
N ILE A 32 -3.97 3.41 -2.61
CA ILE A 32 -5.19 2.71 -2.19
C ILE A 32 -4.76 1.49 -1.39
N GLU A 33 -5.15 1.46 -0.12
CA GLU A 33 -4.94 0.32 0.77
C GLU A 33 -6.21 -0.55 0.76
N PRO A 34 -6.10 -1.87 0.55
CA PRO A 34 -7.22 -2.79 0.68
C PRO A 34 -7.62 -2.98 2.15
N ARG A 35 -8.69 -3.76 2.34
CA ARG A 35 -9.11 -4.25 3.66
C ARG A 35 -8.45 -5.60 3.91
N TYR A 36 -7.81 -5.68 5.07
CA TYR A 36 -7.01 -6.84 5.48
C TYR A 36 -7.74 -7.75 6.50
N PHE A 37 -8.82 -7.28 7.12
CA PHE A 37 -9.64 -8.06 8.04
C PHE A 37 -10.90 -8.58 7.35
N ASP A 38 -11.12 -9.90 7.44
CA ASP A 38 -12.18 -10.58 6.71
C ASP A 38 -13.51 -10.59 7.48
N LEU A 39 -14.26 -9.50 7.35
CA LEU A 39 -15.53 -9.30 8.04
C LEU A 39 -16.73 -9.66 7.15
N LYS A 40 -17.85 -10.12 7.75
CA LYS A 40 -19.04 -10.49 6.96
C LYS A 40 -19.63 -9.33 6.13
N LEU A 41 -19.69 -8.13 6.71
CA LEU A 41 -20.22 -6.94 6.03
C LEU A 41 -19.19 -6.26 5.13
N PHE A 42 -17.91 -6.39 5.49
CA PHE A 42 -16.79 -5.76 4.79
C PHE A 42 -15.69 -6.78 4.57
N PRO A 43 -15.85 -7.72 3.62
CA PRO A 43 -14.87 -8.78 3.38
C PRO A 43 -13.50 -8.22 3.01
N ALA A 44 -12.44 -8.95 3.36
CA ALA A 44 -11.11 -8.60 2.92
C ALA A 44 -11.00 -8.64 1.39
N ASN A 45 -10.17 -7.77 0.83
CA ASN A 45 -10.04 -7.57 -0.62
C ASN A 45 -8.60 -7.23 -1.04
N ASP A 46 -7.64 -7.84 -0.36
CA ASP A 46 -6.19 -7.68 -0.47
C ASP A 46 -5.52 -8.79 -1.31
N ASP A 47 -6.31 -9.72 -1.86
CA ASP A 47 -5.84 -10.94 -2.54
C ASP A 47 -5.01 -11.90 -1.64
N HIS A 48 -4.94 -11.66 -0.32
CA HIS A 48 -4.15 -12.49 0.59
C HIS A 48 -4.88 -13.80 0.96
N PRO A 49 -4.22 -14.97 1.00
CA PRO A 49 -4.85 -16.20 1.49
C PRO A 49 -5.26 -16.11 2.97
N ALA A 50 -6.43 -16.59 3.41
CA ALA A 50 -7.43 -17.37 2.70
C ALA A 50 -8.62 -16.52 2.19
N HIS A 51 -8.44 -15.22 1.94
CA HIS A 51 -9.49 -14.36 1.39
C HIS A 51 -9.82 -14.75 -0.07
N ASP A 52 -11.05 -14.50 -0.50
CA ASP A 52 -11.47 -14.75 -1.88
C ASP A 52 -10.86 -13.68 -2.81
N LEU A 53 -10.04 -14.11 -3.77
CA LEU A 53 -9.43 -13.25 -4.79
C LEU A 53 -10.48 -12.46 -5.58
N ALA A 54 -11.71 -12.98 -5.71
CA ALA A 54 -12.80 -12.23 -6.32
C ALA A 54 -13.06 -10.87 -5.64
N ASN A 55 -12.79 -10.74 -4.35
CA ASN A 55 -12.94 -9.46 -3.66
C ASN A 55 -11.84 -8.45 -4.03
N GLY A 56 -10.58 -8.89 -4.14
CA GLY A 56 -9.50 -8.03 -4.62
C GLY A 56 -9.68 -7.64 -6.09
N GLN A 57 -10.13 -8.57 -6.94
CA GLN A 57 -10.45 -8.26 -8.33
C GLN A 57 -11.65 -7.30 -8.46
N LYS A 58 -12.64 -7.36 -7.57
CA LYS A 58 -13.72 -6.35 -7.48
C LYS A 58 -13.17 -4.97 -7.11
N LEU A 59 -12.20 -4.89 -6.19
CA LEU A 59 -11.54 -3.62 -5.84
C LEU A 59 -10.82 -3.04 -7.07
N VAL A 60 -9.99 -3.84 -7.76
CA VAL A 60 -9.27 -3.39 -8.97
C VAL A 60 -10.24 -2.91 -10.05
N LYS A 61 -11.33 -3.67 -10.31
CA LYS A 61 -12.39 -3.28 -11.24
C LYS A 61 -13.03 -1.96 -10.84
N GLU A 62 -13.38 -1.80 -9.57
CA GLU A 62 -14.03 -0.59 -9.08
C GLU A 62 -13.14 0.65 -9.19
N VAL A 63 -11.85 0.53 -8.86
CA VAL A 63 -10.87 1.60 -9.02
C VAL A 63 -10.72 1.96 -10.49
N TYR A 64 -10.52 0.97 -11.36
CA TYR A 64 -10.41 1.17 -12.80
C TYR A 64 -11.62 1.91 -13.38
N GLU A 65 -12.83 1.44 -13.10
CA GLU A 65 -14.04 2.05 -13.65
C GLU A 65 -14.32 3.45 -13.07
N SER A 66 -13.92 3.69 -11.81
CA SER A 66 -13.98 5.03 -11.21
C SER A 66 -13.02 6.01 -11.91
N LEU A 67 -11.80 5.56 -12.21
CA LEU A 67 -10.82 6.35 -12.96
C LEU A 67 -11.24 6.53 -14.42
N ARG A 68 -11.81 5.51 -15.08
CA ARG A 68 -12.30 5.62 -16.46
C ARG A 68 -13.41 6.63 -16.64
N LYS A 69 -14.25 6.82 -15.61
CA LYS A 69 -15.32 7.83 -15.58
C LYS A 69 -14.83 9.21 -15.13
N SER A 70 -13.60 9.30 -14.62
CA SER A 70 -13.02 10.55 -14.13
C SER A 70 -12.64 11.47 -15.29
N PRO A 71 -12.81 12.80 -15.15
CA PRO A 71 -12.20 13.75 -16.07
C PRO A 71 -10.66 13.68 -16.08
N GLN A 72 -10.03 13.11 -15.02
CA GLN A 72 -8.57 12.93 -14.93
C GLN A 72 -8.07 11.62 -15.58
N TRP A 73 -8.91 10.86 -16.29
CA TRP A 73 -8.49 9.59 -16.92
C TRP A 73 -7.23 9.73 -17.79
N ASN A 74 -7.18 10.78 -18.62
CA ASN A 74 -6.04 11.06 -19.49
C ASN A 74 -4.82 11.64 -18.75
N GLU A 75 -4.91 11.86 -17.45
CA GLU A 75 -3.80 12.33 -16.59
C GLU A 75 -3.36 11.24 -15.59
N THR A 76 -3.91 10.02 -15.73
CA THR A 76 -3.71 8.95 -14.75
C THR A 76 -2.78 7.85 -15.27
N LEU A 77 -1.83 7.48 -14.42
CA LEU A 77 -1.16 6.17 -14.45
C LEU A 77 -1.63 5.38 -13.24
N PHE A 78 -2.44 4.35 -13.48
CA PHE A 78 -2.89 3.43 -12.44
C PHE A 78 -1.96 2.21 -12.41
N VAL A 79 -1.30 2.00 -11.26
CA VAL A 79 -0.38 0.88 -11.04
C VAL A 79 -1.02 -0.06 -10.02
N VAL A 80 -1.17 -1.33 -10.39
CA VAL A 80 -1.54 -2.42 -9.50
C VAL A 80 -0.30 -3.27 -9.29
N THR A 81 0.14 -3.43 -8.05
CA THR A 81 1.30 -4.26 -7.69
C THR A 81 1.03 -4.96 -6.37
N TYR A 82 1.87 -5.93 -6.03
CA TYR A 82 1.79 -6.72 -4.82
C TYR A 82 3.00 -6.45 -3.94
N ASP A 83 2.83 -6.47 -2.63
CA ASP A 83 3.89 -6.27 -1.65
C ASP A 83 4.88 -7.45 -1.64
N GLU A 84 4.36 -8.67 -1.81
CA GLU A 84 5.15 -9.90 -1.82
C GLU A 84 4.61 -10.96 -2.81
N HIS A 85 5.32 -12.08 -2.94
CA HIS A 85 5.08 -13.11 -3.97
C HIS A 85 4.05 -14.19 -3.59
N GLY A 86 3.61 -14.25 -2.34
CA GLY A 86 2.61 -15.20 -1.84
C GLY A 86 3.17 -16.60 -1.53
N GLY A 87 4.49 -16.79 -1.52
CA GLY A 87 5.13 -18.09 -1.26
C GLY A 87 5.08 -19.07 -2.44
N PHE A 88 4.61 -18.65 -3.61
CA PHE A 88 4.52 -19.49 -4.80
C PHE A 88 5.87 -19.59 -5.51
N TYR A 89 6.12 -20.72 -6.18
CA TYR A 89 7.31 -20.89 -7.01
C TYR A 89 7.31 -19.91 -8.19
N ASP A 90 8.41 -19.15 -8.33
CA ASP A 90 8.74 -18.41 -9.55
C ASP A 90 10.05 -18.99 -10.12
N HIS A 91 10.09 -19.16 -11.44
CA HIS A 91 11.22 -19.75 -12.15
C HIS A 91 12.36 -18.77 -12.41
N VAL A 92 12.13 -17.46 -12.25
CA VAL A 92 13.12 -16.41 -12.50
C VAL A 92 14.02 -16.27 -11.29
N PRO A 93 15.36 -16.46 -11.46
CA PRO A 93 16.30 -16.19 -10.39
C PRO A 93 16.22 -14.74 -9.92
N THR A 94 16.32 -14.51 -8.62
CA THR A 94 16.25 -13.15 -8.09
C THR A 94 17.51 -12.34 -8.47
N PRO A 95 17.36 -11.06 -8.85
CA PRO A 95 18.50 -10.21 -9.14
C PRO A 95 19.41 -10.01 -7.92
N VAL A 96 20.71 -10.25 -8.12
CA VAL A 96 21.77 -10.09 -7.10
C VAL A 96 22.95 -9.25 -7.59
N ARG A 97 23.00 -8.90 -8.89
CA ARG A 97 24.15 -8.21 -9.47
C ARG A 97 24.04 -6.72 -9.23
N GLU A 98 24.97 -6.17 -8.44
CA GLU A 98 25.12 -4.72 -8.22
C GLU A 98 23.83 -4.06 -7.71
N VAL A 99 23.05 -4.81 -6.93
CA VAL A 99 21.83 -4.37 -6.27
C VAL A 99 22.26 -3.66 -4.98
N PRO A 100 22.18 -2.32 -4.87
CA PRO A 100 22.82 -1.58 -3.76
C PRO A 100 22.08 -1.80 -2.43
N SER A 101 22.74 -1.98 -1.29
CA SER A 101 22.01 -1.89 0.00
C SER A 101 21.25 -0.55 0.08
N PRO A 102 19.97 -0.51 0.51
CA PRO A 102 19.16 0.70 0.43
C PRO A 102 19.78 1.84 1.26
N ASP A 103 20.26 1.53 2.46
CA ASP A 103 20.79 2.51 3.42
C ASP A 103 22.14 2.07 4.03
N GLY A 104 22.69 0.94 3.58
CA GLY A 104 23.94 0.37 4.11
C GLY A 104 23.79 -0.31 5.47
N ILE A 105 22.56 -0.44 5.99
CA ILE A 105 22.31 -1.12 7.26
C ILE A 105 22.39 -2.63 7.04
N VAL A 106 23.19 -3.30 7.86
CA VAL A 106 23.31 -4.75 7.90
C VAL A 106 22.40 -5.29 9.00
N GLY A 107 21.66 -6.35 8.68
CA GLY A 107 20.81 -7.05 9.64
C GLY A 107 21.61 -7.59 10.85
N PRO A 108 20.95 -7.81 11.99
CA PRO A 108 21.63 -8.30 13.18
C PRO A 108 22.10 -9.76 13.04
N HIS A 109 22.93 -10.19 14.01
CA HIS A 109 23.26 -11.60 14.21
C HIS A 109 21.98 -12.47 14.32
N PRO A 110 21.95 -13.71 13.80
CA PRO A 110 23.08 -14.46 13.22
C PRO A 110 23.30 -14.26 11.72
N TYR A 111 22.36 -13.62 11.01
CA TYR A 111 22.31 -13.71 9.55
C TYR A 111 23.10 -12.62 8.83
N PHE A 112 23.33 -11.46 9.48
CA PHE A 112 24.08 -10.34 8.88
C PHE A 112 23.63 -9.99 7.45
N PHE A 113 22.32 -9.99 7.23
CA PHE A 113 21.75 -9.78 5.90
C PHE A 113 22.04 -8.36 5.41
N THR A 114 22.70 -8.21 4.27
CA THR A 114 23.22 -6.93 3.75
C THR A 114 22.22 -6.15 2.89
N PHE A 115 21.08 -6.77 2.56
CA PHE A 115 20.05 -6.21 1.68
C PHE A 115 20.61 -5.81 0.29
N ASP A 116 21.58 -6.55 -0.24
CA ASP A 116 22.22 -6.33 -1.55
C ASP A 116 21.65 -7.22 -2.67
N ARG A 117 20.37 -7.57 -2.56
CA ARG A 117 19.64 -8.43 -3.49
C ARG A 117 18.16 -8.09 -3.51
N LEU A 118 17.46 -8.51 -4.55
CA LEU A 118 16.00 -8.43 -4.62
C LEU A 118 15.35 -9.73 -4.15
N GLY A 119 14.08 -9.61 -3.77
CA GLY A 119 13.20 -10.72 -3.47
C GLY A 119 12.67 -11.42 -4.74
N VAL A 120 11.72 -12.34 -4.53
CA VAL A 120 11.01 -13.02 -5.62
C VAL A 120 10.15 -12.01 -6.38
N ARG A 121 9.98 -12.23 -7.69
CA ARG A 121 9.19 -11.37 -8.56
C ARG A 121 7.73 -11.30 -8.08
N VAL A 122 7.17 -10.11 -8.15
CA VAL A 122 5.74 -9.85 -7.94
C VAL A 122 5.07 -9.41 -9.25
N PRO A 123 3.77 -9.67 -9.44
CA PRO A 123 3.04 -9.13 -10.59
C PRO A 123 2.94 -7.60 -10.51
N THR A 124 3.00 -6.93 -11.65
CA THR A 124 2.71 -5.49 -11.76
C THR A 124 1.96 -5.20 -13.05
N ILE A 125 0.85 -4.47 -12.95
CA ILE A 125 0.01 -4.06 -14.07
C ILE A 125 -0.04 -2.54 -14.09
N MET A 126 0.32 -1.94 -15.23
CA MET A 126 0.23 -0.50 -15.46
C MET A 126 -0.88 -0.19 -16.45
N ILE A 127 -1.75 0.74 -16.08
CA ILE A 127 -2.98 1.05 -16.78
C ILE A 127 -3.05 2.56 -17.01
N SER A 128 -3.03 2.95 -18.27
CA SER A 128 -3.14 4.36 -18.69
C SER A 128 -3.55 4.41 -20.17
N PRO A 129 -4.29 5.45 -20.61
CA PRO A 129 -4.55 5.63 -22.04
C PRO A 129 -3.26 5.92 -22.84
N TRP A 130 -2.17 6.28 -22.16
CA TRP A 130 -0.86 6.54 -22.78
C TRP A 130 -0.02 5.27 -23.01
N ILE A 131 -0.50 4.09 -22.60
CA ILE A 131 0.22 2.82 -22.81
C ILE A 131 -0.30 2.15 -24.09
N ASN A 132 0.62 1.83 -24.99
CA ASN A 132 0.31 1.13 -26.23
C ASN A 132 -0.41 -0.21 -25.96
N LYS A 133 -1.29 -0.61 -26.88
CA LYS A 133 -2.07 -1.84 -26.73
C LYS A 133 -1.13 -3.06 -26.76
N ARG A 134 -1.37 -4.01 -25.85
CA ARG A 134 -0.59 -5.27 -25.73
C ARG A 134 0.90 -5.05 -25.41
N THR A 135 1.24 -3.99 -24.69
CA THR A 135 2.59 -3.79 -24.19
C THR A 135 2.93 -4.78 -23.08
N VAL A 136 4.06 -5.45 -23.22
CA VAL A 136 4.72 -6.25 -22.17
C VAL A 136 6.11 -5.65 -21.98
N VAL A 137 6.46 -5.34 -20.74
CA VAL A 137 7.76 -4.74 -20.38
C VAL A 137 8.54 -5.77 -19.59
N HIS A 138 9.74 -6.11 -20.06
CA HIS A 138 10.58 -7.15 -19.45
C HIS A 138 11.61 -6.61 -18.45
N GLY A 139 11.97 -5.33 -18.55
CA GLY A 139 12.94 -4.68 -17.67
C GLY A 139 13.00 -3.17 -17.95
N PRO A 140 13.64 -2.39 -17.06
CA PRO A 140 13.74 -0.95 -17.21
C PRO A 140 14.86 -0.52 -18.16
N SER A 141 14.78 0.74 -18.60
CA SER A 141 15.98 1.53 -18.91
C SER A 141 16.30 2.37 -17.67
N GLY A 142 17.09 1.81 -16.76
CA GLY A 142 17.38 2.45 -15.47
C GLY A 142 18.66 3.27 -15.46
N PRO A 143 18.97 3.91 -14.32
CA PRO A 143 20.19 4.68 -14.11
C PRO A 143 21.49 3.90 -14.38
N THR A 144 21.46 2.57 -14.21
CA THR A 144 22.59 1.69 -14.52
C THR A 144 22.13 0.48 -15.37
N PRO A 145 23.06 -0.24 -16.02
CA PRO A 145 22.75 -1.51 -16.68
C PRO A 145 22.34 -2.65 -15.74
N SER A 146 22.45 -2.47 -14.42
CA SER A 146 21.97 -3.44 -13.43
C SER A 146 20.59 -3.10 -12.88
N SER A 147 20.07 -1.89 -13.12
CA SER A 147 18.77 -1.46 -12.63
C SER A 147 17.65 -2.43 -13.00
N GLU A 148 16.77 -2.69 -12.03
CA GLU A 148 15.59 -3.53 -12.19
C GLU A 148 14.32 -2.73 -11.85
N TYR A 149 13.16 -3.26 -12.26
CA TYR A 149 11.90 -2.84 -11.67
C TYR A 149 11.69 -3.57 -10.34
N GLU A 150 11.51 -2.81 -9.27
CA GLU A 150 11.18 -3.29 -7.92
C GLU A 150 10.35 -2.22 -7.18
N HIS A 151 9.95 -2.45 -5.93
CA HIS A 151 9.03 -1.55 -5.22
C HIS A 151 9.50 -0.09 -5.14
N SER A 152 10.80 0.15 -5.07
CA SER A 152 11.39 1.50 -5.05
C SER A 152 11.39 2.19 -6.42
N SER A 153 11.00 1.49 -7.48
CA SER A 153 10.64 2.09 -8.78
C SER A 153 9.45 3.05 -8.67
N ILE A 154 8.55 2.84 -7.70
CA ILE A 154 7.42 3.76 -7.44
C ILE A 154 7.93 5.13 -6.95
N PRO A 155 8.64 5.24 -5.81
CA PRO A 155 9.18 6.53 -5.36
C PRO A 155 10.18 7.13 -6.35
N ALA A 156 11.00 6.32 -7.04
CA ALA A 156 11.89 6.80 -8.10
C ALA A 156 11.10 7.45 -9.25
N THR A 157 10.01 6.82 -9.69
CA THR A 157 9.13 7.37 -10.72
C THR A 157 8.46 8.65 -10.23
N VAL A 158 7.89 8.67 -9.01
CA VAL A 158 7.26 9.87 -8.40
C VAL A 158 8.25 11.04 -8.38
N LYS A 159 9.48 10.81 -7.92
CA LYS A 159 10.53 11.82 -7.90
C LYS A 159 10.79 12.39 -9.29
N LYS A 160 10.90 11.51 -10.29
CA LYS A 160 11.21 11.89 -11.67
C LYS A 160 10.07 12.64 -12.35
N ILE A 161 8.84 12.10 -12.32
CA ILE A 161 7.70 12.70 -13.02
C ILE A 161 7.26 14.04 -12.41
N PHE A 162 7.46 14.24 -11.10
CA PHE A 162 7.16 15.50 -10.43
C PHE A 162 8.37 16.42 -10.28
N ASN A 163 9.52 16.04 -10.85
CA ASN A 163 10.77 16.80 -10.80
C ASN A 163 11.12 17.30 -9.38
N LEU A 164 11.10 16.39 -8.41
CA LEU A 164 11.33 16.74 -7.00
C LEU A 164 12.81 17.01 -6.73
N ASN A 165 13.09 18.22 -6.22
CA ASN A 165 14.45 18.69 -5.90
C ASN A 165 15.08 18.08 -4.64
N SER A 166 14.37 17.21 -3.91
CA SER A 166 14.96 16.51 -2.76
C SER A 166 16.05 15.54 -3.22
N ASP A 167 16.78 14.91 -2.32
CA ASP A 167 17.54 13.71 -2.67
C ASP A 167 16.60 12.52 -2.92
N PHE A 168 17.15 11.41 -3.39
CA PHE A 168 16.49 10.10 -3.32
C PHE A 168 16.36 9.68 -1.86
N LEU A 169 15.38 8.81 -1.54
CA LEU A 169 15.15 8.37 -0.17
C LEU A 169 16.24 7.40 0.32
N THR A 170 16.82 6.63 -0.62
CA THR A 170 17.78 5.54 -0.40
C THR A 170 18.71 5.40 -1.62
N TYR A 171 19.71 4.53 -1.53
CA TYR A 171 20.47 4.11 -2.72
C TYR A 171 19.65 3.20 -3.65
N ARG A 172 18.60 2.55 -3.13
CA ARG A 172 17.74 1.64 -3.89
C ARG A 172 16.85 2.39 -4.88
N ASP A 173 16.12 3.41 -4.45
CA ASP A 173 15.30 4.23 -5.37
C ASP A 173 16.16 5.09 -6.30
N ALA A 174 17.39 5.46 -5.92
CA ALA A 174 18.34 6.08 -6.85
C ALA A 174 18.80 5.14 -7.97
N TRP A 175 18.78 3.83 -7.73
CA TRP A 175 19.20 2.79 -8.67
C TRP A 175 18.03 2.18 -9.47
N ALA A 176 16.81 2.23 -8.93
CA ALA A 176 15.64 1.59 -9.50
C ALA A 176 15.25 2.11 -10.88
N GLY A 177 14.67 1.24 -11.70
CA GLY A 177 14.01 1.64 -12.95
C GLY A 177 12.81 2.57 -12.73
N THR A 178 12.52 3.45 -13.67
CA THR A 178 11.36 4.36 -13.60
C THR A 178 10.37 4.10 -14.74
N PHE A 179 9.08 4.38 -14.52
CA PHE A 179 7.99 3.92 -15.39
C PHE A 179 7.69 4.83 -16.59
N GLU A 180 8.26 6.03 -16.68
CA GLU A 180 7.93 6.98 -17.75
C GLU A 180 8.24 6.44 -19.15
N GLY A 181 9.24 5.56 -19.29
CA GLY A 181 9.55 4.89 -20.56
C GLY A 181 8.45 3.96 -21.06
N VAL A 182 7.50 3.57 -20.20
CA VAL A 182 6.33 2.75 -20.57
C VAL A 182 5.23 3.59 -21.24
N LEU A 183 5.23 4.91 -21.00
CA LEU A 183 4.22 5.83 -21.50
C LEU A 183 4.60 6.38 -22.89
N ASN A 184 3.68 6.29 -23.84
CA ASN A 184 3.82 6.90 -25.17
C ASN A 184 3.32 8.35 -25.16
N VAL A 185 3.98 9.21 -24.38
CA VAL A 185 3.56 10.62 -24.19
C VAL A 185 3.71 11.50 -25.43
N GLN A 186 4.48 11.05 -26.43
CA GLN A 186 4.64 11.75 -27.71
C GLN A 186 3.47 11.50 -28.68
N GLY A 187 2.69 10.45 -28.43
CA GLY A 187 1.51 10.12 -29.22
C GLY A 187 0.24 10.81 -28.72
N SER A 188 -0.91 10.22 -29.02
CA SER A 188 -2.20 10.61 -28.46
C SER A 188 -2.70 9.55 -27.48
N PRO A 189 -3.43 9.93 -26.41
CA PRO A 189 -4.03 8.96 -25.52
C PRO A 189 -5.00 8.07 -26.30
N ARG A 190 -4.99 6.77 -26.00
CA ARG A 190 -5.87 5.79 -26.63
C ARG A 190 -7.33 6.06 -26.27
N THR A 191 -8.18 5.98 -27.28
CA THR A 191 -9.64 6.12 -27.15
C THR A 191 -10.36 4.78 -27.07
N ASP A 192 -9.66 3.65 -27.27
CA ASP A 192 -10.20 2.30 -27.27
C ASP A 192 -10.10 1.58 -25.91
N CYS A 193 -9.82 2.29 -24.82
CA CYS A 193 -9.78 1.72 -23.47
C CYS A 193 -11.20 1.28 -23.03
N PRO A 194 -11.39 0.07 -22.48
CA PRO A 194 -12.69 -0.38 -21.96
C PRO A 194 -13.29 0.63 -20.97
N VAL A 195 -14.60 0.85 -21.02
CA VAL A 195 -15.29 1.71 -20.03
C VAL A 195 -15.74 0.89 -18.82
N VAL A 196 -16.07 -0.37 -19.06
CA VAL A 196 -16.54 -1.35 -18.07
C VAL A 196 -15.72 -2.63 -18.26
N LEU A 197 -15.26 -3.21 -17.16
CA LEU A 197 -14.54 -4.50 -17.19
C LEU A 197 -15.54 -5.67 -17.02
N PRO A 198 -15.16 -6.91 -17.35
CA PRO A 198 -16.01 -8.07 -17.09
C PRO A 198 -16.47 -8.17 -15.63
N GLU A 199 -17.62 -8.81 -15.40
CA GLU A 199 -18.10 -9.08 -14.05
C GLU A 199 -17.20 -10.09 -13.34
N VAL A 200 -16.91 -9.83 -12.06
CA VAL A 200 -16.04 -10.66 -11.25
C VAL A 200 -16.89 -11.72 -10.55
N VAL A 201 -16.60 -12.98 -10.85
CA VAL A 201 -17.29 -14.14 -10.25
C VAL A 201 -16.57 -14.54 -8.97
N ALA A 202 -17.34 -14.88 -7.93
CA ALA A 202 -16.80 -15.44 -6.69
C ALA A 202 -16.04 -16.74 -7.01
N LEU A 203 -14.81 -16.86 -6.49
CA LEU A 203 -13.97 -18.03 -6.75
C LEU A 203 -14.02 -19.03 -5.60
N ARG A 204 -14.56 -18.64 -4.44
CA ARG A 204 -14.72 -19.50 -3.27
C ARG A 204 -16.15 -19.49 -2.77
N GLU A 205 -16.56 -20.63 -2.21
CA GLU A 205 -17.84 -20.77 -1.50
C GLU A 205 -17.74 -20.37 -0.02
N THR A 206 -16.52 -20.17 0.49
CA THR A 206 -16.26 -19.88 1.90
C THR A 206 -16.67 -18.45 2.26
N SER A 207 -17.44 -18.31 3.33
CA SER A 207 -17.81 -17.00 3.90
C SER A 207 -16.65 -16.38 4.70
N PRO A 208 -16.66 -15.05 4.90
CA PRO A 208 -15.68 -14.38 5.75
C PRO A 208 -15.57 -14.98 7.16
N ASN A 209 -14.33 -15.16 7.65
CA ASN A 209 -14.05 -15.80 8.94
C ASN A 209 -13.69 -14.80 10.05
N GLU A 210 -14.64 -13.93 10.39
CA GLU A 210 -14.46 -12.88 11.39
C GLU A 210 -14.21 -13.39 12.83
N GLY A 211 -14.57 -14.65 13.13
CA GLY A 211 -14.31 -15.31 14.41
C GLY A 211 -13.01 -16.11 14.43
N GLY A 212 -12.27 -16.13 13.33
CA GLY A 212 -11.02 -16.85 13.17
C GLY A 212 -9.86 -16.22 13.93
N LYS A 213 -8.75 -16.96 14.00
CA LYS A 213 -7.46 -16.44 14.49
C LYS A 213 -6.87 -15.48 13.45
N LEU A 214 -6.07 -14.54 13.94
CA LEU A 214 -5.34 -13.61 13.08
C LEU A 214 -4.26 -14.32 12.26
N SER A 215 -4.08 -13.89 11.01
CA SER A 215 -2.86 -14.17 10.25
C SER A 215 -1.67 -13.42 10.87
N GLU A 216 -0.43 -13.82 10.54
CA GLU A 216 0.76 -13.08 11.00
C GLU A 216 0.72 -11.61 10.59
N PHE A 217 0.31 -11.32 9.34
CA PHE A 217 0.15 -9.96 8.86
C PHE A 217 -0.90 -9.16 9.68
N GLN A 218 -2.05 -9.76 10.00
CA GLN A 218 -3.06 -9.11 10.85
C GLN A 218 -2.54 -8.86 12.27
N LYS A 219 -1.68 -9.73 12.82
CA LYS A 219 -1.03 -9.50 14.12
C LYS A 219 -0.08 -8.30 14.06
N GLU A 220 0.71 -8.18 12.99
CA GLU A 220 1.59 -7.02 12.77
C GLU A 220 0.78 -5.71 12.68
N MET A 221 -0.38 -5.73 12.03
CA MET A 221 -1.29 -4.58 12.03
C MET A 221 -1.78 -4.21 13.43
N VAL A 222 -2.13 -5.20 14.26
CA VAL A 222 -2.50 -4.98 15.67
C VAL A 222 -1.34 -4.41 16.46
N GLN A 223 -0.12 -4.90 16.26
CA GLN A 223 1.08 -4.37 16.92
C GLN A 223 1.35 -2.92 16.51
N LEU A 224 1.22 -2.59 15.22
CA LEU A 224 1.35 -1.21 14.75
C LEU A 224 0.28 -0.30 15.37
N ALA A 225 -0.97 -0.76 15.43
CA ALA A 225 -2.05 -0.03 16.10
C ALA A 225 -1.77 0.17 17.60
N ALA A 226 -1.19 -0.83 18.27
CA ALA A 226 -0.77 -0.70 19.67
C ALA A 226 0.34 0.33 19.86
N VAL A 227 1.28 0.46 18.91
CA VAL A 227 2.27 1.54 18.94
C VAL A 227 1.58 2.89 18.78
N ILE A 228 0.68 3.02 17.81
CA ILE A 228 -0.05 4.25 17.52
C ILE A 228 -0.92 4.70 18.71
N ASN A 229 -1.52 3.76 19.44
CA ASN A 229 -2.38 4.03 20.59
C ASN A 229 -1.63 4.10 21.94
N GLY A 230 -0.30 3.90 21.94
CA GLY A 230 0.52 3.90 23.14
C GLY A 230 0.56 2.57 23.91
N ASP A 231 -0.29 1.60 23.57
CA ASP A 231 -0.39 0.28 24.21
C ASP A 231 0.89 -0.58 24.09
N HIS A 232 1.84 -0.19 23.24
CA HIS A 232 3.17 -0.81 23.14
C HIS A 232 3.99 -0.79 24.45
N ILE A 233 3.64 0.07 25.41
CA ILE A 233 4.29 0.10 26.73
C ILE A 233 3.73 -0.94 27.71
N LEU A 234 2.63 -1.61 27.35
CA LEU A 234 2.00 -2.62 28.19
C LEU A 234 2.79 -3.93 28.15
N LYS A 235 2.78 -4.68 29.26
CA LYS A 235 3.42 -6.01 29.34
C LYS A 235 2.86 -7.02 28.34
N SER A 236 1.65 -6.79 27.85
CA SER A 236 0.98 -7.62 26.85
C SER A 236 1.49 -7.40 25.42
N TYR A 237 2.34 -6.41 25.18
CA TYR A 237 3.00 -6.20 23.89
C TYR A 237 4.28 -7.04 23.78
N PRO A 238 4.63 -7.58 22.60
CA PRO A 238 3.88 -7.52 21.34
C PRO A 238 2.87 -8.67 21.14
N ASP A 239 3.04 -9.80 21.81
CA ASP A 239 2.40 -11.05 21.40
C ASP A 239 1.05 -11.31 22.07
N GLU A 240 0.89 -10.94 23.34
CA GLU A 240 -0.31 -11.28 24.12
C GLU A 240 -1.54 -10.53 23.62
N ILE A 241 -1.37 -9.29 23.13
CA ILE A 241 -2.47 -8.47 22.58
C ILE A 241 -3.05 -9.08 21.30
N ALA A 242 -2.20 -9.47 20.35
CA ALA A 242 -2.64 -9.98 19.07
C ALA A 242 -3.14 -11.44 19.15
N ASN A 243 -2.56 -12.26 20.03
CA ASN A 243 -2.94 -13.67 20.17
C ASN A 243 -4.28 -13.89 20.88
N ARG A 244 -4.83 -12.86 21.53
CA ARG A 244 -6.11 -12.95 22.26
C ARG A 244 -7.33 -12.52 21.44
N MET A 245 -7.12 -11.88 20.29
CA MET A 245 -8.18 -11.33 19.47
C MET A 245 -8.56 -12.30 18.35
N ASN A 246 -9.86 -12.36 18.04
CA ASN A 246 -10.31 -12.82 16.73
C ASN A 246 -10.24 -11.69 15.68
N VAL A 247 -10.45 -12.03 14.40
CA VAL A 247 -10.40 -11.09 13.27
C VAL A 247 -11.32 -9.87 13.48
N ARG A 248 -12.51 -10.06 14.03
CA ARG A 248 -13.47 -8.96 14.30
C ARG A 248 -12.94 -8.01 15.37
N GLU A 249 -12.49 -8.55 16.50
CA GLU A 249 -11.94 -7.78 17.62
C GLU A 249 -10.69 -6.99 17.19
N ALA A 250 -9.80 -7.62 16.42
CA ALA A 250 -8.61 -6.98 15.90
C ALA A 250 -8.93 -5.83 14.95
N ASN A 251 -9.91 -6.00 14.04
CA ASN A 251 -10.35 -4.89 13.18
C ASN A 251 -10.87 -3.71 14.01
N ALA A 252 -11.74 -3.98 14.99
CA ALA A 252 -12.30 -2.94 15.84
C ALA A 252 -11.21 -2.20 16.64
N TYR A 253 -10.23 -2.95 17.16
CA TYR A 253 -9.08 -2.38 17.85
C TYR A 253 -8.23 -1.48 16.95
N VAL A 254 -7.90 -1.94 15.73
CA VAL A 254 -7.12 -1.15 14.76
C VAL A 254 -7.86 0.12 14.33
N GLU A 255 -9.17 0.02 14.07
CA GLU A 255 -10.00 1.17 13.72
C GLU A 255 -10.08 2.19 14.87
N ASP A 256 -10.28 1.74 16.11
CA ASP A 256 -10.33 2.61 17.30
C ASP A 256 -8.98 3.29 17.54
N ALA A 257 -7.87 2.55 17.50
CA ALA A 257 -6.53 3.09 17.64
C ALA A 257 -6.23 4.19 16.61
N MET A 258 -6.58 3.95 15.34
CA MET A 258 -6.41 4.95 14.28
C MET A 258 -7.33 6.16 14.47
N SER A 259 -8.58 5.95 14.88
CA SER A 259 -9.54 7.03 15.15
C SER A 259 -9.03 7.97 16.25
N ARG A 260 -8.62 7.41 17.40
CA ARG A 260 -8.09 8.17 18.54
C ARG A 260 -6.82 8.92 18.18
N PHE A 261 -5.91 8.30 17.45
CA PHE A 261 -4.69 8.97 17.00
C PHE A 261 -5.00 10.17 16.09
N VAL A 262 -5.96 10.01 15.17
CA VAL A 262 -6.38 11.09 14.28
C VAL A 262 -7.08 12.21 15.05
N GLU A 263 -7.91 11.88 16.04
CA GLU A 263 -8.59 12.84 16.91
C GLU A 263 -7.59 13.65 17.75
N ALA A 264 -6.71 12.98 18.49
CA ALA A 264 -5.65 13.63 19.27
C ALA A 264 -4.74 14.50 18.39
N SER A 265 -4.46 14.06 17.16
CA SER A 265 -3.72 14.85 16.18
C SER A 265 -4.46 16.11 15.74
N ARG A 266 -5.79 16.06 15.58
CA ARG A 266 -6.59 17.25 15.27
C ARG A 266 -6.62 18.22 16.43
N GLU A 267 -6.82 17.73 17.66
CA GLU A 267 -6.77 18.56 18.86
C GLU A 267 -5.40 19.25 18.99
N ALA A 268 -4.30 18.52 18.77
CA ALA A 268 -2.96 19.10 18.79
C ALA A 268 -2.79 20.22 17.75
N MET A 269 -3.32 20.04 16.53
CA MET A 269 -3.31 21.10 15.51
C MET A 269 -4.15 22.31 15.92
N GLU A 270 -5.33 22.10 16.51
CA GLU A 270 -6.21 23.16 17.00
C GLU A 270 -5.59 23.95 18.17
N MET A 271 -4.78 23.29 19.00
CA MET A 271 -3.97 23.91 20.05
C MET A 271 -2.72 24.63 19.53
N GLY A 272 -2.48 24.65 18.21
CA GLY A 272 -1.35 25.34 17.58
C GLY A 272 -0.02 24.58 17.65
N ALA A 273 -0.05 23.26 17.83
CA ALA A 273 1.15 22.45 17.76
C ALA A 273 1.81 22.56 16.36
N PRO A 274 3.15 22.61 16.28
CA PRO A 274 3.83 22.69 14.98
C PRO A 274 3.50 21.52 14.06
N ASP A 275 3.46 21.76 12.75
CA ASP A 275 3.26 20.75 11.71
C ASP A 275 4.24 19.57 11.77
N SER A 276 5.43 19.79 12.34
CA SER A 276 6.46 18.78 12.53
C SER A 276 6.23 17.87 13.74
N THR A 277 5.28 18.22 14.60
CA THR A 277 4.95 17.47 15.81
C THR A 277 4.49 16.07 15.47
N ILE A 278 4.88 15.14 16.34
CA ILE A 278 4.41 13.75 16.33
C ILE A 278 3.61 13.58 17.62
N VAL A 279 2.34 13.19 17.50
CA VAL A 279 1.52 12.87 18.66
C VAL A 279 1.97 11.53 19.23
N ASP A 280 2.29 11.54 20.52
CA ASP A 280 2.63 10.35 21.28
C ASP A 280 1.45 9.99 22.20
N MET A 281 0.77 8.91 21.86
CA MET A 281 -0.41 8.44 22.60
C MET A 281 0.03 7.65 23.84
N ARG A 282 -0.76 7.73 24.91
CA ARG A 282 -0.58 6.89 26.10
C ARG A 282 -1.71 5.86 26.18
N PRO A 283 -1.46 4.65 26.73
CA PRO A 283 -2.51 3.67 26.96
C PRO A 283 -3.68 4.30 27.70
N SER A 284 -4.89 4.05 27.19
CA SER A 284 -6.08 4.43 27.92
C SER A 284 -6.24 3.54 29.15
N LEU A 285 -6.56 4.11 30.31
CA LEU A 285 -6.98 3.30 31.47
C LEU A 285 -8.36 2.67 31.25
N THR A 286 -9.12 3.13 30.24
CA THR A 286 -10.46 2.63 29.90
C THR A 286 -10.46 1.52 28.83
N SER A 287 -9.33 1.24 28.15
CA SER A 287 -9.20 0.10 27.21
C SER A 287 -9.01 -1.25 27.94
N ARG A 288 -9.19 -1.28 29.26
CA ARG A 288 -8.96 -2.45 30.12
C ARG A 288 -10.11 -3.46 30.19
N ASN A 289 -11.23 -3.20 29.54
CA ASN A 289 -12.32 -4.16 29.48
C ASN A 289 -12.46 -4.70 28.04
N PRO A 290 -12.11 -5.98 27.81
CA PRO A 290 -12.50 -6.67 26.59
C PRO A 290 -14.02 -6.83 26.49
#